data_AF-A0A9R0HY14-F1
#
_entry.id   AF-A0A9R0HY14-F1
#
_cell.length_a   1.000
_cell.length_b   1.000
_cell.length_c   1.000
_cell.angle_alpha   90.00
_cell.angle_beta   90.00
_cell.angle_gamma   90.00
#
_symmetry.space_group_name_H-M   'P 1'
#
loop_
_entity.id
_entity.type
_entity.pdbx_description
1 polymer ?
#
loop_
_entity_poly.entity_id
_entity_poly.type
_entity_poly.pdbx_seq_one_letter_code
_entity_poly.pdbx_strand_id
1 'polypeptide(L)'
;MASVQQAQMNGKFNDKQKAAIGKAMQKAQNVVDNNKSAKDGQHHLAVVTGVMQNVQVRPIMHMKTHDVQGKFVATPPKMIGGEADGSFVHEGAYSQGPLQVVVGSKCAIIYGTIDKMAPALGYLLAWDRPDDSHATNKVYVEAGETSKLMKMEWSEIQTKLNESDTYSESTDKETGASASAEIRHVGDKRALVAANFDRVDIN
;
A
#
# COMPACT_ATOMS: atom_id res chain seq x y z
N MET A 1 20.90 11.17 -13.85
CA MET A 1 21.05 10.71 -12.44
C MET A 1 20.20 9.45 -12.25
N ALA A 2 20.74 8.28 -12.58
CA ALA A 2 20.00 7.01 -12.56
C ALA A 2 20.51 6.02 -11.48
N SER A 3 21.55 6.39 -10.73
CA SER A 3 22.34 5.44 -9.93
C SER A 3 21.89 5.26 -8.48
N VAL A 4 21.07 6.17 -7.93
CA VAL A 4 20.65 6.07 -6.51
C VAL A 4 19.33 5.28 -6.36
N GLN A 5 18.46 5.35 -7.38
CA GLN A 5 17.12 4.73 -7.37
C GLN A 5 17.15 3.21 -7.55
N GLN A 6 18.18 2.67 -8.21
CA GLN A 6 18.39 1.22 -8.36
C GLN A 6 19.07 0.57 -7.14
N ALA A 7 19.82 1.35 -6.34
CA ALA A 7 20.62 0.81 -5.25
C ALA A 7 19.80 0.29 -4.06
N GLN A 8 18.65 0.92 -3.74
CA GLN A 8 17.78 0.45 -2.65
C GLN A 8 16.98 -0.82 -2.99
N MET A 9 16.70 -1.08 -4.27
CA MET A 9 15.97 -2.29 -4.67
C MET A 9 16.83 -3.55 -4.70
N ASN A 10 18.16 -3.42 -4.80
CA ASN A 10 19.00 -4.50 -5.33
C ASN A 10 19.13 -5.76 -4.46
N GLY A 11 18.90 -5.69 -3.15
CA GLY A 11 19.08 -6.84 -2.23
C GLY A 11 17.81 -7.44 -1.61
N LYS A 12 16.62 -6.83 -1.78
CA LYS A 12 15.42 -7.19 -0.99
C LYS A 12 14.27 -7.81 -1.79
N PHE A 13 14.34 -7.74 -3.12
CA PHE A 13 13.30 -8.22 -4.01
C PHE A 13 13.86 -9.17 -5.07
N ASN A 14 13.07 -10.14 -5.50
CA ASN A 14 13.37 -10.88 -6.73
C ASN A 14 13.09 -10.01 -7.98
N ASP A 15 13.60 -10.42 -9.14
CA ASP A 15 13.51 -9.61 -10.35
C ASP A 15 12.07 -9.34 -10.81
N LYS A 16 11.15 -10.28 -10.56
CA LYS A 16 9.72 -10.12 -10.87
C LYS A 16 9.09 -9.04 -9.98
N GLN A 17 9.35 -9.08 -8.68
CA GLN A 17 8.88 -8.09 -7.71
C GLN A 17 9.48 -6.70 -8.01
N LYS A 18 10.78 -6.61 -8.31
CA LYS A 18 11.44 -5.35 -8.71
C LYS A 18 10.75 -4.72 -9.91
N ALA A 19 10.45 -5.51 -10.94
CA ALA A 19 9.79 -5.02 -12.14
C ALA A 19 8.36 -4.54 -11.87
N ALA A 20 7.60 -5.29 -11.05
CA ALA A 20 6.24 -4.92 -10.66
C ALA A 20 6.21 -3.62 -9.83
N ILE A 21 6.97 -3.57 -8.73
CA ILE A 21 7.08 -2.40 -7.85
C ILE A 21 7.59 -1.18 -8.64
N GLY A 22 8.58 -1.34 -9.51
CA GLY A 22 9.08 -0.26 -10.36
C GLY A 22 8.00 0.32 -11.28
N LYS A 23 7.20 -0.54 -11.94
CA LYS A 23 6.08 -0.11 -12.79
C LYS A 23 4.98 0.56 -11.98
N ALA A 24 4.62 -0.01 -10.82
CA ALA A 24 3.63 0.54 -9.92
C ALA A 24 4.02 1.93 -9.40
N MET A 25 5.30 2.12 -9.03
CA MET A 25 5.84 3.42 -8.61
C MET A 25 5.77 4.45 -9.74
N GLN A 26 6.12 4.08 -10.98
CA GLN A 26 5.98 4.98 -12.13
C GLN A 26 4.52 5.37 -12.37
N LYS A 27 3.58 4.43 -12.26
CA LYS A 27 2.14 4.72 -12.35
C LYS A 27 1.68 5.65 -11.23
N ALA A 28 2.12 5.42 -9.99
CA ALA A 28 1.79 6.26 -8.85
C ALA A 28 2.32 7.69 -9.03
N GLN A 29 3.55 7.82 -9.56
CA GLN A 29 4.12 9.12 -9.92
C GLN A 29 3.31 9.83 -11.01
N ASN A 30 2.90 9.13 -12.07
CA ASN A 30 2.03 9.68 -13.12
C ASN A 30 0.68 10.15 -12.56
N VAL A 31 0.10 9.45 -11.59
CA VAL A 31 -1.14 9.88 -10.90
C VAL A 31 -0.90 11.19 -10.14
N VAL A 32 0.25 11.34 -9.49
CA VAL A 32 0.62 12.61 -8.83
C VAL A 32 0.80 13.74 -9.86
N ASP A 33 1.50 13.48 -10.96
CA ASP A 33 1.79 14.50 -11.97
C ASP A 33 0.53 14.95 -12.73
N ASN A 34 -0.38 14.03 -13.06
CA ASN A 34 -1.65 14.36 -13.71
C ASN A 34 -2.61 15.12 -12.77
N ASN A 35 -2.49 14.93 -11.45
CA ASN A 35 -3.30 15.63 -10.46
C ASN A 35 -2.68 16.97 -9.99
N LYS A 36 -1.59 17.46 -10.60
CA LYS A 36 -1.00 18.78 -10.30
C LYS A 36 -1.88 19.98 -10.70
N SER A 37 -3.07 19.75 -11.24
CA SER A 37 -3.97 20.82 -11.72
C SER A 37 -4.90 21.42 -10.66
N ALA A 38 -4.74 21.13 -9.36
CA ALA A 38 -5.58 21.77 -8.34
C ALA A 38 -4.84 22.02 -7.01
N LYS A 39 -4.67 23.31 -6.72
CA LYS A 39 -4.44 23.93 -5.40
C LYS A 39 -3.03 23.85 -4.83
N ASP A 40 -2.17 24.69 -5.40
CA ASP A 40 -1.26 25.50 -4.60
C ASP A 40 -2.11 26.36 -3.64
N GLY A 41 -2.04 26.08 -2.34
CA GLY A 41 -2.70 26.89 -1.32
C GLY A 41 -3.72 26.15 -0.46
N GLN A 42 -3.25 25.25 0.39
CA GLN A 42 -3.78 25.01 1.74
C GLN A 42 -2.82 24.04 2.42
N HIS A 43 -2.44 24.34 3.68
CA HIS A 43 -1.59 23.56 4.57
C HIS A 43 -1.32 22.12 4.10
N HIS A 44 -0.06 21.85 3.69
CA HIS A 44 0.34 20.56 3.14
C HIS A 44 0.08 19.46 4.17
N LEU A 45 -1.02 18.73 4.01
CA LEU A 45 -1.30 17.49 4.73
C LEU A 45 -0.40 16.40 4.14
N ALA A 46 -0.09 15.37 4.94
CA ALA A 46 0.59 14.19 4.43
C ALA A 46 -0.28 13.50 3.37
N VAL A 47 0.25 13.27 2.17
CA VAL A 47 -0.52 12.59 1.08
C VAL A 47 0.18 11.31 0.67
N VAL A 48 -0.58 10.24 0.57
CA VAL A 48 -0.13 8.94 0.06
C VAL A 48 -0.89 8.64 -1.23
N THR A 49 -0.16 8.48 -2.33
CA THR A 49 -0.70 7.98 -3.60
C THR A 49 -0.27 6.54 -3.77
N GLY A 50 -1.22 5.62 -3.79
CA GLY A 50 -0.96 4.20 -3.87
C GLY A 50 -1.36 3.60 -5.20
N VAL A 51 -0.55 2.67 -5.70
CA VAL A 51 -0.90 1.76 -6.79
C VAL A 51 -0.71 0.33 -6.32
N MET A 52 -1.74 -0.49 -6.50
CA MET A 52 -1.76 -1.91 -6.19
C MET A 52 -1.85 -2.69 -7.49
N GLN A 53 -0.90 -3.58 -7.74
CA GLN A 53 -0.90 -4.45 -8.90
C GLN A 53 -1.38 -5.83 -8.50
N ASN A 54 -2.33 -6.35 -9.24
CA ASN A 54 -2.70 -7.75 -9.17
C ASN A 54 -2.06 -8.48 -10.34
N VAL A 55 -1.00 -9.25 -10.07
CA VAL A 55 -0.29 -10.03 -11.11
C VAL A 55 -0.98 -11.37 -11.37
N GLN A 56 -1.94 -11.74 -10.54
CA GLN A 56 -2.71 -12.96 -10.76
C GLN A 56 -3.70 -12.76 -11.91
N VAL A 57 -3.98 -13.85 -12.64
CA VAL A 57 -5.06 -13.90 -13.64
C VAL A 57 -6.44 -13.69 -13.01
N ARG A 58 -6.58 -13.96 -11.72
CA ARG A 58 -7.87 -13.88 -11.01
C ARG A 58 -8.08 -12.49 -10.41
N PRO A 59 -9.30 -11.94 -10.47
CA PRO A 59 -9.59 -10.67 -9.82
C PRO A 59 -9.60 -10.80 -8.30
N ILE A 60 -9.27 -9.70 -7.63
CA ILE A 60 -9.36 -9.54 -6.18
C ILE A 60 -10.39 -8.46 -5.86
N MET A 61 -11.14 -8.66 -4.77
CA MET A 61 -12.12 -7.70 -4.26
C MET A 61 -11.66 -7.08 -2.96
N HIS A 62 -11.99 -5.80 -2.80
CA HIS A 62 -11.83 -5.08 -1.55
C HIS A 62 -12.77 -5.67 -0.50
N MET A 63 -12.22 -6.05 0.65
CA MET A 63 -12.95 -6.75 1.72
C MET A 63 -13.13 -5.89 2.96
N LYS A 64 -12.06 -5.20 3.39
CA LYS A 64 -12.05 -4.44 4.65
C LYS A 64 -11.07 -3.27 4.54
N THR A 65 -11.42 -2.16 5.19
CA THR A 65 -10.54 -1.00 5.38
C THR A 65 -10.48 -0.68 6.86
N HIS A 66 -9.27 -0.47 7.36
CA HIS A 66 -9.00 0.15 8.64
C HIS A 66 -8.50 1.57 8.38
N ASP A 67 -9.44 2.53 8.33
CA ASP A 67 -9.12 3.94 8.17
C ASP A 67 -8.91 4.57 9.55
N VAL A 68 -7.66 4.93 9.87
CA VAL A 68 -7.25 5.25 11.25
C VAL A 68 -6.84 6.71 11.38
N GLN A 69 -6.04 7.22 10.46
CA GLN A 69 -5.66 8.63 10.43
C GLN A 69 -5.65 9.13 9.01
N GLY A 70 -6.51 10.10 8.71
CA GLY A 70 -6.64 10.64 7.38
C GLY A 70 -8.02 10.38 6.78
N LYS A 71 -8.09 10.45 5.46
CA LYS A 71 -9.27 10.09 4.66
C LYS A 71 -8.86 9.83 3.21
N PHE A 72 -9.67 9.06 2.51
CA PHE A 72 -9.52 8.88 1.06
C PHE A 72 -10.02 10.09 0.27
N VAL A 73 -9.15 10.64 -0.57
CA VAL A 73 -9.51 11.58 -1.64
C VAL A 73 -9.96 10.79 -2.88
N ALA A 74 -9.26 9.69 -3.16
CA ALA A 74 -9.65 8.70 -4.14
C ALA A 74 -9.64 7.32 -3.46
N THR A 75 -10.81 6.72 -3.32
CA THR A 75 -10.98 5.43 -2.65
C THR A 75 -10.33 4.30 -3.44
N PRO A 76 -9.78 3.28 -2.77
CA PRO A 76 -9.30 2.09 -3.44
C PRO A 76 -10.44 1.41 -4.22
N PRO A 77 -10.17 0.83 -5.40
CA PRO A 77 -11.22 0.25 -6.23
C PRO A 77 -11.84 -0.98 -5.56
N LYS A 78 -13.16 -1.14 -5.68
CA LYS A 78 -13.87 -2.30 -5.11
C LYS A 78 -13.37 -3.65 -5.65
N MET A 79 -12.86 -3.65 -6.88
CA MET A 79 -12.32 -4.82 -7.55
C MET A 79 -11.09 -4.40 -8.35
N ILE A 80 -10.03 -5.21 -8.28
CA ILE A 80 -8.88 -5.13 -9.19
C ILE A 80 -8.95 -6.37 -10.08
N GLY A 81 -9.02 -6.16 -11.39
CA GLY A 81 -9.05 -7.25 -12.37
C GLY A 81 -7.82 -8.15 -12.28
N GLY A 82 -7.88 -9.30 -12.94
CA GLY A 82 -6.68 -10.10 -13.17
C GLY A 82 -5.68 -9.34 -14.05
N GLU A 83 -4.41 -9.39 -13.70
CA GLU A 83 -3.32 -8.69 -14.41
C GLU A 83 -3.58 -7.17 -14.57
N ALA A 84 -4.29 -6.58 -13.61
CA ALA A 84 -4.68 -5.18 -13.61
C ALA A 84 -4.14 -4.42 -12.39
N ASP A 85 -4.25 -3.09 -12.43
CA ASP A 85 -3.89 -2.23 -11.31
C ASP A 85 -5.10 -1.52 -10.71
N GLY A 86 -5.01 -1.25 -9.41
CA GLY A 86 -5.86 -0.30 -8.70
C GLY A 86 -5.05 0.87 -8.18
N SER A 87 -5.65 2.05 -8.09
CA SER A 87 -5.01 3.23 -7.52
C SER A 87 -5.88 3.87 -6.44
N PHE A 88 -5.24 4.52 -5.47
CA PHE A 88 -5.91 5.29 -4.43
C PHE A 88 -5.11 6.52 -4.04
N VAL A 89 -5.77 7.50 -3.42
CA VAL A 89 -5.16 8.68 -2.82
C VAL A 89 -5.72 8.85 -1.43
N HIS A 90 -4.84 8.87 -0.44
CA HIS A 90 -5.16 9.01 0.96
C HIS A 90 -4.44 10.23 1.53
N GLU A 91 -5.18 11.14 2.16
CA GLU A 91 -4.62 12.35 2.76
C GLU A 91 -4.73 12.28 4.29
N GLY A 92 -3.78 12.90 4.98
CA GLY A 92 -3.86 13.14 6.41
C GLY A 92 -5.07 14.01 6.75
N ALA A 93 -5.33 14.17 8.05
CA ALA A 93 -6.47 14.93 8.53
C ALA A 93 -6.04 15.88 9.65
N TYR A 94 -6.94 16.72 10.12
CA TYR A 94 -6.75 17.44 11.38
C TYR A 94 -7.32 16.58 12.51
N SER A 95 -6.59 16.50 13.63
CA SER A 95 -7.07 15.83 14.84
C SER A 95 -8.37 16.47 15.32
N GLN A 96 -9.36 15.67 15.71
CA GLN A 96 -10.65 16.16 16.22
C GLN A 96 -10.60 16.72 17.66
N GLY A 97 -9.41 17.05 18.16
CA GLY A 97 -9.21 17.62 19.49
C GLY A 97 -9.33 19.16 19.52
N PRO A 98 -9.32 19.76 20.73
CA PRO A 98 -9.39 21.21 20.90
C PRO A 98 -8.20 21.96 20.29
N LEU A 99 -7.10 21.26 20.01
CA LEU A 99 -5.98 21.74 19.21
C LEU A 99 -6.02 21.02 17.85
N GLN A 100 -6.11 21.78 16.75
CA GLN A 100 -5.99 21.21 15.41
C GLN A 100 -4.53 20.86 15.14
N VAL A 101 -4.17 19.59 15.37
CA VAL A 101 -2.88 19.04 14.99
C VAL A 101 -3.05 18.30 13.67
N VAL A 102 -2.14 18.50 12.72
CA VAL A 102 -2.14 17.70 11.49
C VAL A 102 -1.72 16.28 11.87
N VAL A 103 -2.57 15.31 11.57
CA VAL A 103 -2.24 13.89 11.67
C VAL A 103 -1.80 13.38 10.30
N GLY A 104 -0.85 12.43 10.32
CA GLY A 104 -0.37 11.76 9.13
C GLY A 104 -1.44 10.94 8.42
N SER A 105 -1.04 10.24 7.37
CA SER A 105 -1.87 9.28 6.65
C SER A 105 -1.54 7.86 7.11
N LYS A 106 -2.47 7.22 7.82
CA LYS A 106 -2.36 5.85 8.33
C LYS A 106 -3.62 5.06 8.05
N CYS A 107 -3.48 3.96 7.33
CA CYS A 107 -4.60 3.12 6.93
C CYS A 107 -4.12 1.70 6.60
N ALA A 108 -5.05 0.75 6.60
CA ALA A 108 -4.85 -0.56 6.00
C ALA A 108 -6.06 -0.99 5.15
N ILE A 109 -5.78 -1.73 4.08
CA ILE A 109 -6.78 -2.28 3.17
C ILE A 109 -6.52 -3.77 2.97
N ILE A 110 -7.59 -4.54 2.96
CA ILE A 110 -7.55 -5.98 2.75
C ILE A 110 -8.31 -6.29 1.46
N TYR A 111 -7.64 -6.97 0.54
CA TYR A 111 -8.21 -7.57 -0.64
C TYR A 111 -8.26 -9.09 -0.49
N GLY A 112 -9.20 -9.73 -1.18
CA GLY A 112 -9.25 -11.18 -1.27
C GLY A 112 -9.85 -11.69 -2.58
N THR A 113 -9.59 -12.94 -2.92
CA THR A 113 -10.18 -13.59 -4.09
C THR A 113 -11.68 -13.81 -3.92
N ILE A 114 -12.43 -13.70 -5.03
CA ILE A 114 -13.90 -13.87 -5.07
C ILE A 114 -14.29 -15.35 -4.95
N ASP A 115 -13.45 -16.23 -5.49
CA ASP A 115 -13.80 -17.63 -5.70
C ASP A 115 -13.77 -18.42 -4.39
N LYS A 116 -14.78 -19.29 -4.21
CA LYS A 116 -14.88 -20.21 -3.07
C LYS A 116 -14.03 -21.49 -3.22
N MET A 117 -13.20 -21.61 -4.25
CA MET A 117 -12.27 -22.73 -4.36
C MET A 117 -11.08 -22.49 -3.44
N ALA A 118 -10.85 -23.44 -2.53
CA ALA A 118 -9.81 -23.32 -1.53
C ALA A 118 -8.39 -23.40 -2.15
N PRO A 119 -7.42 -22.63 -1.62
CA PRO A 119 -7.58 -21.62 -0.57
C PRO A 119 -7.98 -20.24 -1.13
N ALA A 120 -8.87 -19.54 -0.41
CA ALA A 120 -9.18 -18.14 -0.69
C ALA A 120 -7.98 -17.27 -0.30
N LEU A 121 -7.38 -16.60 -1.28
CA LEU A 121 -6.17 -15.80 -1.08
C LEU A 121 -6.54 -14.39 -0.66
N GLY A 122 -5.86 -13.88 0.35
CA GLY A 122 -6.01 -12.54 0.89
C GLY A 122 -4.69 -11.79 0.89
N TYR A 123 -4.80 -10.48 0.74
CA TYR A 123 -3.69 -9.54 0.69
C TYR A 123 -4.01 -8.31 1.54
N LEU A 124 -3.20 -8.06 2.55
CA LEU A 124 -3.25 -6.87 3.39
C LEU A 124 -2.17 -5.91 2.92
N LEU A 125 -2.53 -4.64 2.78
CA LEU A 125 -1.61 -3.51 2.61
C LEU A 125 -1.91 -2.47 3.67
N ALA A 126 -0.92 -2.14 4.49
CA ALA A 126 -0.98 -1.08 5.49
C ALA A 126 0.16 -0.09 5.26
N TRP A 127 -0.10 1.18 5.59
CA TRP A 127 0.91 2.23 5.50
C TRP A 127 0.80 3.22 6.64
N ASP A 128 1.93 3.83 6.97
CA ASP A 128 2.06 4.97 7.86
C ASP A 128 2.94 6.02 7.19
N ARG A 129 2.33 7.18 6.92
CA ARG A 129 3.02 8.41 6.53
C ARG A 129 2.77 9.45 7.62
N PRO A 130 3.66 9.59 8.60
CA PRO A 130 3.54 10.62 9.62
C PRO A 130 3.57 12.03 9.00
N ASP A 131 3.00 13.01 9.71
CA ASP A 131 3.13 14.42 9.29
C ASP A 131 4.55 14.96 9.51
N ASP A 132 5.27 14.40 10.49
CA ASP A 132 6.65 14.74 10.80
C ASP A 132 7.58 14.32 9.64
N SER A 133 8.29 15.29 9.08
CA SER A 133 9.27 15.09 8.01
C SER A 133 10.49 14.25 8.41
N HIS A 134 10.78 14.14 9.70
CA HIS A 134 11.87 13.31 10.23
C HIS A 134 11.46 11.87 10.51
N ALA A 135 10.16 11.58 10.53
CA ALA A 135 9.68 10.24 10.78
C ALA A 135 9.71 9.39 9.51
N THR A 136 10.14 8.14 9.66
CA THR A 136 10.25 7.18 8.57
C THR A 136 8.87 6.71 8.11
N ASN A 137 8.65 6.69 6.79
CA ASN A 137 7.47 6.06 6.20
C ASN A 137 7.51 4.56 6.41
N LYS A 138 6.37 3.98 6.74
CA LYS A 138 6.26 2.54 6.94
C LYS A 138 5.22 1.95 6.02
N VAL A 139 5.51 0.78 5.51
CA VAL A 139 4.58 -0.02 4.73
C VAL A 139 4.66 -1.46 5.21
N TYR A 140 3.51 -2.08 5.34
CA TYR A 140 3.39 -3.46 5.76
C TYR A 140 2.46 -4.20 4.83
N VAL A 141 2.86 -5.40 4.42
CA VAL A 141 1.99 -6.31 3.69
C VAL A 141 1.94 -7.67 4.37
N GLU A 142 0.78 -8.30 4.28
CA GLU A 142 0.59 -9.69 4.70
C GLU A 142 -0.20 -10.42 3.61
N ALA A 143 0.30 -11.57 3.18
CA ALA A 143 -0.37 -12.45 2.24
C ALA A 143 -0.74 -13.75 2.95
N GLY A 144 -1.86 -14.37 2.57
CA GLY A 144 -2.26 -15.66 3.12
C GLY A 144 -3.72 -15.95 2.88
N GLU A 145 -4.36 -16.63 3.82
CA GLU A 145 -5.79 -16.94 3.74
C GLU A 145 -6.65 -15.71 4.05
N THR A 146 -7.62 -15.39 3.19
CA THR A 146 -8.52 -14.23 3.37
C THR A 146 -9.20 -14.23 4.74
N SER A 147 -9.61 -15.40 5.23
CA SER A 147 -10.33 -15.55 6.49
C SER A 147 -9.45 -15.16 7.71
N LYS A 148 -8.15 -15.45 7.65
CA LYS A 148 -7.17 -15.08 8.68
C LYS A 148 -6.99 -13.57 8.70
N LEU A 149 -6.76 -12.96 7.54
CA LEU A 149 -6.56 -11.50 7.42
C LEU A 149 -7.79 -10.70 7.86
N MET A 150 -8.99 -11.16 7.53
CA MET A 150 -10.23 -10.48 7.92
C MET A 150 -10.46 -10.41 9.44
N LYS A 151 -9.92 -11.39 10.18
CA LYS A 151 -9.97 -11.46 11.64
C LYS A 151 -8.89 -10.62 12.32
N MET A 152 -7.93 -10.10 11.57
CA MET A 152 -6.91 -9.24 12.15
C MET A 152 -7.54 -7.94 12.64
N GLU A 153 -7.21 -7.62 13.89
CA GLU A 153 -7.57 -6.36 14.51
C GLU A 153 -6.54 -5.28 14.19
N TRP A 154 -6.99 -4.03 14.24
CA TRP A 154 -6.10 -2.91 13.92
C TRP A 154 -4.86 -2.86 14.83
N SER A 155 -4.99 -3.23 16.11
CA SER A 155 -3.86 -3.27 17.04
C SER A 155 -2.73 -4.21 16.60
N GLU A 156 -3.08 -5.36 16.02
CA GLU A 156 -2.11 -6.32 15.48
C GLU A 156 -1.44 -5.75 14.23
N ILE A 157 -2.24 -5.21 13.30
CA ILE A 157 -1.75 -4.59 12.06
C ILE A 157 -0.82 -3.42 12.39
N GLN A 158 -1.18 -2.60 13.36
CA GLN A 158 -0.39 -1.46 13.80
C GLN A 158 0.94 -1.89 14.42
N THR A 159 0.96 -2.97 15.20
CA THR A 159 2.20 -3.51 15.77
C THR A 159 3.16 -3.95 14.66
N LYS A 160 2.67 -4.76 13.71
CA LYS A 160 3.43 -5.22 12.54
C LYS A 160 3.88 -4.05 11.65
N LEU A 161 3.03 -3.05 11.45
CA LEU A 161 3.35 -1.83 10.72
C LEU A 161 4.43 -1.00 11.43
N ASN A 162 4.42 -0.94 12.76
CA ASN A 162 5.43 -0.21 13.51
C ASN A 162 6.82 -0.88 13.45
N GLU A 163 6.86 -2.20 13.34
CA GLU A 163 8.07 -2.99 13.15
C GLU A 163 8.57 -2.98 11.69
N SER A 164 7.69 -2.63 10.75
CA SER A 164 8.02 -2.51 9.33
C SER A 164 8.83 -1.25 9.01
N ASP A 165 9.31 -1.20 7.77
CA ASP A 165 10.13 -0.12 7.23
C ASP A 165 9.48 0.42 5.94
N THR A 166 10.24 1.16 5.13
CA THR A 166 9.89 1.62 3.80
C THR A 166 9.62 0.50 2.78
N TYR A 167 9.84 -0.76 3.17
CA TYR A 167 9.64 -1.96 2.38
C TYR A 167 9.04 -3.08 3.24
N SER A 168 8.15 -3.88 2.65
CA SER A 168 7.66 -5.12 3.25
C SER A 168 7.37 -6.20 2.19
N GLU A 169 7.67 -7.44 2.53
CA GLU A 169 7.25 -8.65 1.81
C GLU A 169 6.62 -9.66 2.74
N SER A 170 5.71 -10.44 2.18
CA SER A 170 5.09 -11.57 2.85
C SER A 170 4.83 -12.65 1.82
N THR A 171 5.15 -13.90 2.16
CA THR A 171 4.81 -15.06 1.33
C THR A 171 4.31 -16.17 2.26
N ASP A 172 3.06 -16.56 2.04
CA ASP A 172 2.44 -17.64 2.78
C ASP A 172 2.68 -18.97 2.08
N LYS A 173 3.34 -19.89 2.79
CA LYS A 173 3.75 -21.20 2.25
C LYS A 173 2.58 -22.18 2.13
N GLU A 174 1.47 -21.95 2.83
CA GLU A 174 0.30 -22.83 2.80
C GLU A 174 -0.56 -22.56 1.56
N THR A 175 -0.78 -21.29 1.25
CA THR A 175 -1.66 -20.86 0.16
C THR A 175 -0.92 -20.46 -1.11
N GLY A 176 0.37 -20.15 -1.00
CA GLY A 176 1.20 -19.62 -2.07
C GLY A 176 0.98 -18.13 -2.32
N ALA A 177 0.15 -17.47 -1.50
CA ALA A 177 -0.09 -16.03 -1.61
C ALA A 177 1.21 -15.26 -1.31
N SER A 178 1.54 -14.30 -2.16
CA SER A 178 2.71 -13.43 -1.99
C SER A 178 2.31 -11.97 -2.14
N ALA A 179 2.80 -11.13 -1.25
CA ALA A 179 2.62 -9.69 -1.29
C ALA A 179 3.96 -8.99 -1.11
N SER A 180 4.11 -7.87 -1.81
CA SER A 180 5.29 -7.00 -1.72
C SER A 180 4.82 -5.56 -1.77
N ALA A 181 5.41 -4.68 -0.98
CA ALA A 181 5.15 -3.25 -1.09
C ALA A 181 6.34 -2.38 -0.72
N GLU A 182 6.43 -1.22 -1.37
CA GLU A 182 7.39 -0.17 -1.07
C GLU A 182 6.63 1.15 -0.85
N ILE A 183 7.08 1.95 0.12
CA ILE A 183 6.65 3.33 0.31
C ILE A 183 7.84 4.27 0.15
N ARG A 184 7.71 5.26 -0.74
CA ARG A 184 8.78 6.20 -1.06
C ARG A 184 8.33 7.63 -0.86
N HIS A 185 9.18 8.44 -0.23
CA HIS A 185 8.97 9.88 -0.15
C HIS A 185 9.28 10.57 -1.48
N VAL A 186 8.42 11.49 -1.92
CA VAL A 186 8.58 12.21 -3.21
C VAL A 186 8.56 13.74 -3.07
N GLY A 187 8.76 14.28 -1.86
CA GLY A 187 8.74 15.71 -1.58
C GLY A 187 7.38 16.22 -1.07
N ASP A 188 7.33 17.45 -0.54
CA ASP A 188 6.12 18.19 -0.15
C ASP A 188 5.09 17.40 0.69
N LYS A 189 5.59 16.65 1.67
CA LYS A 189 4.82 15.73 2.54
C LYS A 189 4.08 14.61 1.78
N ARG A 190 4.44 14.34 0.53
CA ARG A 190 3.87 13.28 -0.30
C ARG A 190 4.71 12.00 -0.22
N ALA A 191 4.02 10.87 -0.36
CA ALA A 191 4.63 9.56 -0.51
C ALA A 191 3.89 8.75 -1.59
N LEU A 192 4.63 7.88 -2.26
CA LEU A 192 4.10 6.89 -3.18
C LEU A 192 4.13 5.53 -2.51
N VAL A 193 3.03 4.79 -2.61
CA VAL A 193 2.96 3.38 -2.22
C VAL A 193 2.82 2.56 -3.49
N ALA A 194 3.67 1.56 -3.64
CA ALA A 194 3.49 0.52 -4.65
C ALA A 194 3.29 -0.80 -3.92
N ALA A 195 2.25 -1.53 -4.28
CA ALA A 195 2.02 -2.88 -3.79
C ALA A 195 1.84 -3.83 -4.97
N ASN A 196 2.28 -5.07 -4.79
CA ASN A 196 2.19 -6.14 -5.74
C ASN A 196 1.64 -7.38 -5.05
N PHE A 197 0.55 -7.93 -5.59
CA PHE A 197 -0.15 -9.11 -5.11
C PHE A 197 -0.01 -10.23 -6.14
N ASP A 198 0.55 -11.35 -5.71
CA ASP A 198 0.94 -12.46 -6.56
C ASP A 198 0.61 -13.80 -5.89
N ARG A 199 0.69 -14.88 -6.66
CA ARG A 199 0.64 -16.24 -6.16
C ARG A 199 1.85 -17.00 -6.71
N VAL A 200 2.63 -17.59 -5.81
CA VAL A 200 3.74 -18.46 -6.15
C VAL A 200 3.24 -19.90 -6.13
N ASP A 201 3.60 -20.68 -7.15
CA ASP A 201 3.30 -22.10 -7.18
C ASP A 201 4.10 -22.82 -6.09
N ILE A 202 3.39 -23.56 -5.23
CA ILE A 202 4.00 -24.42 -4.22
C ILE A 202 4.23 -25.77 -4.91
N ASN A 203 5.50 -26.08 -5.21
CA ASN A 203 5.91 -27.42 -5.69
C ASN A 203 5.92 -28.44 -4.56
#